data_AF-A0A348ZVU5-F1
#
_entry.id   AF-A0A348ZVU5-F1
#
_cell.length_a   1.000
_cell.length_b   1.000
_cell.length_c   1.000
_cell.angle_alpha   90.00
_cell.angle_beta   90.00
_cell.angle_gamma   90.00
#
_symmetry.space_group_name_H-M   'P 1'
#
loop_
_entity.id
_entity.type
_entity.pdbx_description
1 polymer ?
#
loop_
_entity_poly.entity_id
_entity_poly.type
_entity_poly.pdbx_seq_one_letter_code
_entity_poly.pdbx_strand_id
1 'polypeptide(L)'
;MTGDLNRFDMEANDREEAFSAQETERLLRELREKAKAEEKRKGLSAVVKTKGPTLIHRLLEPGVTPESILALGPVPFATIP
;
A
#
# COMPACT_ATOMS: atom_id res chain seq x y z
N MET A 1 45.04 22.59 17.11
CA MET A 1 43.69 23.07 16.77
C MET A 1 43.07 22.25 15.61
N THR A 2 43.25 20.93 15.58
CA THR A 2 42.73 20.05 14.50
C THR A 2 41.69 19.03 15.01
N GLY A 3 41.52 18.89 16.33
CA GLY A 3 40.57 17.96 16.93
C GLY A 3 39.11 18.40 16.83
N ASP A 4 38.82 19.70 16.81
CA ASP A 4 37.45 20.20 16.78
C ASP A 4 36.81 20.08 15.39
N LEU A 5 37.57 20.32 14.31
CA LEU A 5 37.08 20.17 12.92
C LEU A 5 36.59 18.75 12.63
N ASN A 6 37.37 17.73 12.99
CA ASN A 6 36.99 16.32 12.81
C ASN A 6 35.73 15.92 13.60
N ARG A 7 35.43 16.62 14.70
CA ARG A 7 34.27 16.33 15.54
C ARG A 7 32.98 16.87 14.94
N PHE A 8 33.03 18.08 14.38
CA PHE A 8 31.89 18.67 13.68
C PHE A 8 31.53 17.91 12.40
N ASP A 9 32.53 17.42 11.66
CA ASP A 9 32.29 16.63 10.44
C ASP A 9 31.68 15.25 10.77
N MET A 10 32.09 14.61 11.87
CA MET A 10 31.44 13.39 12.36
C MET A 10 29.99 13.64 12.80
N GLU A 11 29.74 14.68 13.59
CA GLU A 11 28.38 15.00 14.04
C GLU A 11 27.45 15.39 12.89
N ALA A 12 27.97 15.99 11.82
CA ALA A 12 27.22 16.29 10.62
C ALA A 12 26.85 15.02 9.84
N ASN A 13 27.82 14.11 9.65
CA ASN A 13 27.59 12.83 8.98
C ASN A 13 26.59 11.95 9.75
N ASP A 14 26.72 11.85 11.08
CA ASP A 14 25.82 11.06 11.92
C ASP A 14 24.37 11.59 11.83
N ARG A 15 24.19 12.91 11.75
CA ARG A 15 22.88 13.55 11.57
C ARG A 15 22.31 13.32 10.18
N GLU A 16 23.14 13.37 9.15
CA GLU A 16 22.72 13.12 7.76
C GLU A 16 22.32 11.66 7.55
N GLU A 17 23.04 10.73 8.18
CA GLU A 17 22.74 9.30 8.15
C GLU A 17 21.44 8.98 8.92
N ALA A 18 21.24 9.59 10.09
CA ALA A 18 19.99 9.47 10.85
C ALA A 18 18.77 10.04 10.10
N PHE A 19 18.92 11.19 9.44
CA PHE A 19 17.87 11.78 8.61
C PHE A 19 17.55 10.89 7.39
N SER A 20 18.58 10.36 6.74
CA SER A 20 18.44 9.45 5.60
C SER A 20 17.74 8.15 5.99
N ALA A 21 18.07 7.58 7.16
CA ALA A 21 17.39 6.40 7.68
C ALA A 21 15.90 6.67 7.94
N GLN A 22 15.58 7.80 8.56
CA GLN A 22 14.20 8.19 8.86
C GLN A 22 13.35 8.40 7.59
N GLU A 23 13.87 9.13 6.60
CA GLU A 23 13.16 9.35 5.34
C GLU A 23 13.05 8.07 4.50
N THR A 24 14.06 7.20 4.53
CA THR A 24 14.00 5.90 3.87
C THR A 24 12.94 5.01 4.50
N GLU A 25 12.84 4.97 5.83
CA GLU A 25 11.76 4.23 6.52
C GLU A 25 10.38 4.78 6.18
N ARG A 26 10.24 6.11 6.12
CA ARG A 26 9.00 6.77 5.72
C ARG A 26 8.61 6.38 4.29
N LEU A 27 9.54 6.48 3.33
CA LEU A 27 9.33 6.09 1.94
C LEU A 27 8.94 4.61 1.82
N LEU A 28 9.62 3.72 2.55
CA LEU A 28 9.28 2.30 2.57
C LEU A 28 7.87 2.05 3.13
N ARG A 29 7.45 2.80 4.15
CA ARG A 29 6.08 2.73 4.69
C ARG A 29 5.06 3.17 3.64
N GLU A 30 5.27 4.31 2.99
CA GLU A 30 4.38 4.82 1.94
C GLU A 30 4.29 3.84 0.75
N LEU A 31 5.42 3.26 0.33
CA LEU A 31 5.44 2.26 -0.76
C LEU A 31 4.70 0.98 -0.38
N ARG A 32 4.84 0.50 0.86
CA ARG A 32 4.08 -0.66 1.35
C ARG A 32 2.58 -0.40 1.38
N GLU A 33 2.15 0.79 1.80
CA GLU A 33 0.74 1.16 1.80
C GLU A 33 0.17 1.26 0.38
N LYS A 34 0.92 1.87 -0.55
CA LYS A 34 0.55 1.91 -1.97
C LYS A 34 0.45 0.50 -2.58
N ALA A 35 1.40 -0.37 -2.28
CA ALA A 35 1.38 -1.76 -2.75
C ALA A 35 0.16 -2.52 -2.24
N LYS A 36 -0.18 -2.39 -0.94
CA LYS A 36 -1.40 -2.98 -0.36
C LYS A 36 -2.68 -2.47 -1.03
N ALA A 37 -2.76 -1.17 -1.31
CA ALA A 37 -3.91 -0.58 -2.00
C ALA A 37 -4.03 -1.11 -3.44
N GLU A 38 -2.90 -1.26 -4.15
CA GLU A 38 -2.88 -1.78 -5.51
C GLU A 38 -3.25 -3.28 -5.57
N GLU A 39 -2.79 -4.08 -4.62
CA GLU A 39 -3.16 -5.50 -4.49
C GLU A 39 -4.68 -5.65 -4.28
N LYS A 40 -5.26 -4.87 -3.37
CA LYS A 40 -6.72 -4.83 -3.18
C LYS A 40 -7.45 -4.43 -4.45
N ARG A 41 -6.94 -3.42 -5.17
CA ARG A 41 -7.51 -2.99 -6.47
C ARG A 41 -7.49 -4.12 -7.50
N LYS A 42 -6.38 -4.86 -7.60
CA LYS A 42 -6.25 -6.01 -8.51
C LYS A 42 -7.21 -7.13 -8.12
N GLY A 43 -7.32 -7.46 -6.83
CA GLY A 43 -8.27 -8.45 -6.32
C GLY A 43 -9.72 -8.10 -6.65
N LEU A 44 -10.14 -6.86 -6.37
CA LEU A 44 -11.49 -6.40 -6.71
C LEU A 44 -11.71 -6.40 -8.22
N SER A 45 -10.74 -5.97 -9.02
CA SER A 45 -10.84 -6.00 -10.48
C SER A 45 -10.99 -7.42 -11.05
N ALA A 46 -10.43 -8.43 -10.38
CA ALA A 46 -10.55 -9.83 -10.81
C ALA A 46 -11.94 -10.41 -10.52
N VAL A 47 -12.56 -10.01 -9.40
CA VAL A 47 -13.91 -10.45 -9.00
C VAL A 47 -14.99 -9.66 -9.72
N VAL A 48 -14.81 -8.35 -9.83
CA VAL A 48 -15.77 -7.41 -10.41
C VAL A 48 -15.49 -7.27 -11.89
N LYS A 49 -16.16 -8.08 -12.73
CA LYS A 49 -16.09 -8.02 -14.20
C LYS A 49 -16.79 -6.76 -14.77
N THR A 50 -16.49 -5.58 -14.25
CA THR A 50 -17.10 -4.31 -14.70
C THR A 50 -16.15 -3.55 -15.61
N LYS A 51 -16.72 -2.88 -16.62
CA LYS A 51 -15.96 -2.15 -17.65
C LYS A 51 -15.38 -0.80 -17.16
N GLY A 52 -15.57 -0.43 -15.89
CA GLY A 52 -15.29 0.92 -15.40
C GLY A 52 -14.36 0.96 -14.19
N PRO A 53 -13.12 1.50 -14.30
CA PRO A 53 -12.20 1.62 -13.17
C PRO A 53 -12.77 2.48 -12.02
N THR A 54 -13.65 3.42 -12.34
CA THR A 54 -14.34 4.30 -11.36
C THR A 54 -15.19 3.51 -10.37
N LEU A 55 -15.79 2.39 -10.78
CA LEU A 55 -16.62 1.58 -9.90
C LEU A 55 -15.75 0.84 -8.86
N ILE A 56 -14.58 0.34 -9.28
CA ILE A 56 -13.62 -0.34 -8.38
C ILE A 56 -13.11 0.65 -7.32
N HIS A 57 -12.81 1.89 -7.70
CA HIS A 57 -12.42 2.94 -6.77
C HIS A 57 -13.52 3.25 -5.73
N ARG A 58 -14.78 3.36 -6.17
CA ARG A 58 -15.93 3.57 -5.27
C ARG A 58 -16.23 2.38 -4.36
N LEU A 59 -15.82 1.16 -4.73
CA LEU A 59 -15.97 -0.03 -3.88
C LEU A 59 -14.85 -0.10 -2.82
N LEU A 60 -13.66 0.42 -3.12
CA LEU A 60 -12.57 0.50 -2.14
C LEU A 60 -12.83 1.54 -1.04
N GLU A 61 -13.50 2.66 -1.33
CA GLU A 61 -13.84 3.72 -0.37
C GLU A 61 -14.60 3.22 0.88
N PRO A 62 -15.68 2.42 0.76
CA PRO A 62 -16.38 1.85 1.91
C PRO A 62 -15.67 0.64 2.53
N GLY A 63 -14.46 0.27 2.07
CA GLY A 63 -13.73 -0.90 2.58
C GLY A 63 -14.28 -2.24 2.09
N VAL A 64 -15.04 -2.26 0.99
CA VAL A 64 -15.56 -3.51 0.42
C VAL A 64 -14.40 -4.33 -0.11
N THR A 65 -14.28 -5.55 0.39
CA THR A 65 -13.22 -6.47 -0.01
C THR A 65 -13.70 -7.39 -1.14
N PRO A 66 -12.79 -7.98 -1.95
CA PRO A 66 -13.16 -8.96 -2.97
C PRO A 66 -13.98 -10.13 -2.42
N GLU A 67 -13.68 -10.57 -1.21
CA GLU A 67 -14.38 -11.65 -0.51
C GLU A 67 -15.83 -11.26 -0.19
N SER A 68 -16.07 -9.99 0.17
CA SER A 68 -17.42 -9.47 0.43
C SER A 68 -18.28 -9.48 -0.83
N ILE A 69 -17.67 -9.19 -1.99
CA ILE A 69 -18.37 -9.24 -3.28
C ILE A 69 -18.66 -10.68 -3.70
N LEU A 70 -17.71 -11.60 -3.50
CA LEU A 70 -17.92 -13.02 -3.75
C LEU A 70 -19.03 -13.61 -2.87
N ALA A 71 -19.14 -13.17 -1.61
CA ALA A 71 -20.18 -13.60 -0.68
C ALA A 71 -21.59 -13.12 -1.07
N LEU A 72 -21.68 -11.97 -1.75
CA LEU A 72 -22.94 -11.41 -2.27
C LEU A 72 -23.28 -11.90 -3.68
N GLY A 73 -22.33 -12.51 -4.37
CA GLY A 73 -22.56 -13.15 -5.66
C GLY A 73 -23.56 -14.30 -5.48
N PRO A 74 -24.64 -14.37 -6.27
CA PRO A 74 -25.57 -15.48 -6.17
C PRO A 74 -24.79 -16.76 -6.49
N VAL A 75 -24.56 -17.59 -5.46
CA VAL A 75 -24.14 -18.97 -5.65
C VAL A 75 -25.25 -19.60 -6.50
N PRO A 76 -24.96 -20.07 -7.72
CA PRO A 76 -25.96 -20.80 -8.46
C PRO A 76 -26.29 -22.02 -7.59
N PHE A 77 -27.51 -22.05 -7.05
CA PHE A 77 -28.09 -23.30 -6.58
C PHE A 77 -27.97 -24.23 -7.77
N ALA A 78 -27.05 -25.20 -7.69
CA ALA A 78 -26.98 -26.26 -8.65
C ALA A 78 -28.41 -26.80 -8.76
N THR A 79 -29.00 -26.63 -9.94
CA THR A 79 -30.20 -27.35 -10.34
C THR A 79 -29.87 -28.82 -10.11
N ILE A 80 -30.40 -29.33 -9.00
CA ILE A 80 -30.46 -30.77 -8.72
C ILE A 80 -31.16 -31.37 -9.95
N PRO A 81 -30.59 -32.44 -10.54
CA PRO A 81 -30.98 -32.96 -11.85
C PRO A 81 -32.47 -33.23 -12.02
#